data_AF-A0A920B367-F1
#
_entry.id   AF-A0A920B367-F1
#
_cell.length_a   1.000
_cell.length_b   1.000
_cell.length_c   1.000
_cell.angle_alpha   90.00
_cell.angle_beta   90.00
_cell.angle_gamma   90.00
#
_symmetry.space_group_name_H-M   'P 1'
#
loop_
_entity.id
_entity.type
_entity.pdbx_description
1 polymer ?
#
loop_
_entity_poly.entity_id
_entity_poly.type
_entity_poly.pdbx_seq_one_letter_code
_entity_poly.pdbx_strand_id
1 'polypeptide(L)'
;MKFHFFLILFFILVNKINAMDLLQNIESENSLKKWEFVSDKVMGGISEGKFEILKDKKNNFLRLSGIVSTENNGGFIQIRTNFDVDEKNFKGIRIKARGLPSEYFIHIRTSFLLLPWQYYSGKFVVSEVWEDHEILFEDFEKSNFYQPSLFSSSDIKSIGFVAFGKNFEPQLDILKAELF
;
A
#
# COMPACT_ATOMS: atom_id res chain seq x y z
N MET A 1 60.49 -18.84 8.55
CA MET A 1 59.05 -19.20 8.65
C MET A 1 58.27 -18.29 7.71
N LYS A 2 57.59 -18.83 6.67
CA LYS A 2 56.79 -18.04 5.72
C LYS A 2 55.34 -18.00 6.19
N PHE A 3 54.89 -16.85 6.69
CA PHE A 3 53.46 -16.63 7.00
C PHE A 3 52.70 -16.46 5.69
N HIS A 4 51.79 -17.40 5.38
CA HIS A 4 50.84 -17.23 4.29
C HIS A 4 49.62 -16.49 4.82
N PHE A 5 49.39 -15.28 4.32
CA PHE A 5 48.20 -14.50 4.61
C PHE A 5 47.08 -14.98 3.67
N PHE A 6 46.09 -15.70 4.22
CA PHE A 6 44.93 -16.14 3.44
C PHE A 6 43.90 -15.02 3.44
N LEU A 7 43.82 -14.28 2.33
CA LEU A 7 42.81 -13.26 2.12
C LEU A 7 41.47 -13.95 1.78
N ILE A 8 40.58 -14.06 2.77
CA ILE A 8 39.21 -14.55 2.54
C ILE A 8 38.44 -13.44 1.85
N LEU A 9 38.23 -13.58 0.54
CA LEU A 9 37.37 -12.70 -0.26
C LEU A 9 35.91 -13.05 0.06
N PHE A 10 35.27 -12.26 0.92
CA PHE A 10 33.84 -12.40 1.21
C PHE A 10 33.06 -11.87 0.00
N PHE A 11 32.63 -12.78 -0.89
CA PHE A 11 31.77 -12.42 -2.01
C PHE A 11 30.36 -12.16 -1.45
N ILE A 12 30.00 -10.88 -1.29
CA ILE A 12 28.63 -10.50 -0.95
C ILE A 12 27.77 -10.80 -2.17
N LEU A 13 27.07 -11.95 -2.14
CA LEU A 13 25.97 -12.24 -3.05
C LEU A 13 24.85 -11.23 -2.76
N VAL A 14 24.85 -10.13 -3.51
CA VAL A 14 23.68 -9.24 -3.57
C VAL A 14 22.60 -10.00 -4.31
N ASN A 15 21.72 -10.68 -3.58
CA ASN A 15 20.49 -11.19 -4.16
C ASN A 15 19.76 -10.00 -4.78
N LYS A 16 19.52 -10.02 -6.11
CA LYS A 16 18.58 -9.11 -6.74
C LYS A 16 17.22 -9.38 -6.11
N ILE A 17 16.81 -8.51 -5.20
CA ILE A 17 15.42 -8.48 -4.73
C ILE A 17 14.63 -7.95 -5.92
N ASN A 18 13.80 -8.80 -6.52
CA ASN A 18 12.84 -8.34 -7.51
C ASN A 18 11.91 -7.37 -6.79
N ALA A 19 11.81 -6.14 -7.29
CA ALA A 19 10.91 -5.14 -6.77
C ALA A 19 10.00 -4.65 -7.90
N MET A 20 8.71 -4.54 -7.62
CA MET A 20 7.72 -4.04 -8.57
C MET A 20 7.19 -2.69 -8.10
N ASP A 21 7.51 -1.64 -8.84
CA ASP A 21 7.03 -0.28 -8.56
C ASP A 21 5.52 -0.16 -8.83
N LEU A 22 4.76 0.10 -7.78
CA LEU A 22 3.30 0.25 -7.82
C LEU A 22 2.87 1.62 -8.32
N LEU A 23 3.72 2.64 -8.20
CA LEU A 23 3.44 4.00 -8.66
C LEU A 23 4.06 4.29 -10.04
N GLN A 24 4.48 3.24 -10.76
CA GLN A 24 5.17 3.39 -12.03
C GLN A 24 4.34 4.23 -13.02
N ASN A 25 4.99 5.27 -13.57
CA ASN A 25 4.41 6.19 -14.54
C ASN A 25 3.15 6.93 -14.08
N ILE A 26 2.97 7.19 -12.77
CA ILE A 26 1.84 7.96 -12.21
C ILE A 26 1.57 9.27 -12.96
N GLU A 27 2.58 9.83 -13.61
CA GLU A 27 2.53 11.04 -14.46
C GLU A 27 1.79 10.86 -15.80
N SER A 28 1.58 9.64 -16.26
CA SER A 28 0.87 9.38 -17.52
C SER A 28 -0.65 9.31 -17.28
N GLU A 29 -1.44 9.95 -18.13
CA GLU A 29 -2.91 9.89 -18.08
C GLU A 29 -3.42 8.43 -18.06
N ASN A 30 -2.72 7.51 -18.73
CA ASN A 30 -3.08 6.10 -18.75
C ASN A 30 -2.82 5.38 -17.41
N SER A 31 -1.82 5.79 -16.63
CA SER A 31 -1.61 5.27 -15.27
C SER A 31 -2.66 5.83 -14.29
N LEU A 32 -3.03 7.10 -14.44
CA LEU A 32 -4.05 7.76 -13.64
C LEU A 32 -5.40 7.04 -13.76
N LYS A 33 -5.74 6.58 -14.97
CA LYS A 33 -6.94 5.76 -15.23
C LYS A 33 -6.95 4.42 -14.49
N LYS A 34 -5.81 3.94 -13.99
CA LYS A 34 -5.76 2.71 -13.19
C LYS A 34 -6.08 2.94 -11.72
N TRP A 35 -5.89 4.17 -11.22
CA TRP A 35 -6.17 4.53 -9.84
C TRP A 35 -7.61 5.03 -9.70
N GLU A 36 -8.29 4.54 -8.66
CA GLU A 36 -9.69 4.81 -8.39
C GLU A 36 -9.86 5.25 -6.95
N PHE A 37 -10.63 6.33 -6.75
CA PHE A 37 -11.11 6.74 -5.44
C PHE A 37 -12.38 5.96 -5.07
N VAL A 38 -12.44 5.48 -3.84
CA VAL A 38 -13.59 4.77 -3.27
C VAL A 38 -13.82 5.31 -1.87
N SER A 39 -15.08 5.53 -1.50
CA SER A 39 -15.45 5.80 -0.11
C SER A 39 -16.58 4.88 0.35
N ASP A 40 -16.86 4.93 1.64
CA ASP A 40 -17.98 4.23 2.26
C ASP A 40 -19.37 4.60 1.72
N LYS A 41 -19.48 5.62 0.86
CA LYS A 41 -20.73 5.95 0.14
C LYS A 41 -21.29 4.75 -0.65
N VAL A 42 -20.43 3.82 -1.07
CA VAL A 42 -20.87 2.56 -1.72
C VAL A 42 -21.70 1.65 -0.79
N MET A 43 -21.67 1.91 0.51
CA MET A 43 -22.46 1.23 1.55
C MET A 43 -23.42 2.18 2.29
N GLY A 44 -23.60 3.43 1.83
CA GLY A 44 -24.46 4.44 2.46
C GLY A 44 -23.78 5.32 3.52
N GLY A 45 -22.46 5.20 3.68
CA GLY A 45 -21.65 6.12 4.50
C GLY A 45 -21.63 7.54 3.94
N ILE A 46 -21.06 8.47 4.72
CA ILE A 46 -21.00 9.90 4.37
C ILE A 46 -19.58 10.42 4.18
N SER A 47 -18.57 9.55 4.12
CA SER A 47 -17.19 9.99 3.92
C SER A 47 -17.00 10.57 2.52
N GLU A 48 -16.26 11.68 2.46
CA GLU A 48 -15.96 12.41 1.25
C GLU A 48 -14.46 12.57 1.08
N GLY A 49 -13.98 12.60 -0.15
CA GLY A 49 -12.57 12.79 -0.39
C GLY A 49 -12.23 12.74 -1.86
N LYS A 50 -10.94 12.76 -2.11
CA LYS A 50 -10.36 12.68 -3.44
C LYS A 50 -8.97 12.11 -3.35
N PHE A 51 -8.44 11.77 -4.51
CA PHE A 51 -7.01 11.64 -4.68
C PHE A 51 -6.48 12.61 -5.72
N GLU A 52 -5.23 13.00 -5.56
CA GLU A 52 -4.53 13.92 -6.46
C GLU A 52 -3.09 13.45 -6.62
N ILE A 53 -2.50 13.76 -7.77
CA ILE A 53 -1.04 13.69 -7.92
C ILE A 53 -0.51 15.10 -7.73
N LEU A 54 0.39 15.25 -6.78
CA LEU A 54 1.04 16.52 -6.46
C LEU A 54 2.54 16.37 -6.64
N LYS A 55 3.25 17.49 -6.66
CA LYS A 55 4.70 17.54 -6.86
C LYS A 55 5.39 18.20 -5.67
N ASP A 56 6.39 17.54 -5.10
CA ASP A 56 7.31 18.10 -4.11
C ASP A 56 8.71 18.19 -4.73
N LYS A 57 9.13 19.42 -5.04
CA LYS A 57 10.40 19.74 -5.71
C LYS A 57 10.57 19.00 -7.04
N LYS A 58 11.15 17.80 -6.99
CA LYS A 58 11.50 16.96 -8.16
C LYS A 58 10.65 15.69 -8.28
N ASN A 59 9.91 15.32 -7.24
CA ASN A 59 9.19 14.05 -7.24
C ASN A 59 7.68 14.30 -7.21
N ASN A 60 6.95 13.49 -7.97
CA ASN A 60 5.51 13.40 -7.85
C ASN A 60 5.13 12.44 -6.73
N PHE A 61 4.03 12.71 -6.05
CA PHE A 61 3.48 11.87 -5.00
C PHE A 61 1.95 11.83 -5.13
N LEU A 62 1.39 10.70 -4.71
CA LEU A 62 -0.04 10.50 -4.63
C LEU A 62 -0.54 11.03 -3.29
N ARG A 63 -1.60 11.84 -3.30
CA ARG A 63 -2.29 12.30 -2.08
C ARG A 63 -3.67 11.67 -2.01
N LEU A 64 -4.01 11.07 -0.87
CA LEU A 64 -5.37 10.76 -0.46
C LEU A 64 -5.78 11.79 0.60
N SER A 65 -6.89 12.50 0.38
CA SER A 65 -7.38 13.48 1.35
C SER A 65 -8.90 13.59 1.37
N GLY A 66 -9.47 13.94 2.53
CA GLY A 66 -10.91 14.09 2.68
C GLY A 66 -11.36 14.12 4.12
N ILE A 67 -12.60 13.70 4.36
CA ILE A 67 -13.26 13.57 5.65
C ILE A 67 -13.74 12.13 5.77
N VAL A 68 -13.31 11.43 6.81
CA VAL A 68 -13.80 10.11 7.19
C VAL A 68 -14.81 10.27 8.32
N SER A 69 -15.97 9.65 8.17
CA SER A 69 -17.02 9.55 9.19
C SER A 69 -17.47 8.12 9.37
N THR A 70 -17.58 7.66 10.61
CA THR A 70 -18.12 6.34 11.00
C THR A 70 -19.65 6.34 11.06
N GLU A 71 -20.31 7.46 10.74
CA GLU A 71 -21.76 7.51 10.63
C GLU A 71 -22.27 6.62 9.47
N ASN A 72 -23.53 6.18 9.58
CA ASN A 72 -24.19 5.28 8.61
C ASN A 72 -23.42 3.98 8.32
N ASN A 73 -22.75 3.42 9.33
CA ASN A 73 -21.89 2.23 9.19
C ASN A 73 -20.74 2.42 8.18
N GLY A 74 -20.34 3.67 7.95
CA GLY A 74 -19.21 4.02 7.11
C GLY A 74 -17.88 3.90 7.86
N GLY A 75 -16.95 4.78 7.51
CA GLY A 75 -15.66 4.93 8.16
C GLY A 75 -14.49 4.72 7.23
N PHE A 76 -14.60 4.95 5.91
CA PHE A 76 -13.41 4.92 5.05
C PHE A 76 -13.43 5.83 3.82
N ILE A 77 -12.23 6.25 3.46
CA ILE A 77 -11.86 6.66 2.10
C ILE A 77 -10.63 5.87 1.66
N GLN A 78 -10.56 5.57 0.37
CA GLN A 78 -9.55 4.69 -0.21
C GLN A 78 -9.17 5.16 -1.60
N ILE A 79 -7.89 5.02 -1.91
CA ILE A 79 -7.39 5.00 -3.28
C ILE A 79 -6.90 3.59 -3.58
N ARG A 80 -7.36 3.01 -4.69
CA ARG A 80 -6.99 1.65 -5.11
C ARG A 80 -6.56 1.59 -6.55
N THR A 81 -5.80 0.56 -6.87
CA THR A 81 -5.57 0.18 -8.25
C THR A 81 -5.50 -1.35 -8.39
N ASN A 82 -5.79 -1.82 -9.59
CA ASN A 82 -5.71 -3.23 -9.94
C ASN A 82 -4.36 -3.53 -10.58
N PHE A 83 -3.80 -4.69 -10.26
CA PHE A 83 -2.56 -5.17 -10.84
C PHE A 83 -2.76 -6.58 -11.38
N ASP A 84 -2.03 -6.88 -12.44
CA ASP A 84 -1.76 -8.26 -12.83
C ASP A 84 -0.30 -8.51 -12.43
N VAL A 85 -0.08 -9.33 -11.41
CA VAL A 85 1.25 -9.56 -10.86
C VAL A 85 1.86 -10.75 -11.59
N ASP A 86 2.64 -10.47 -12.64
CA ASP A 86 3.32 -11.50 -13.44
C ASP A 86 4.42 -12.23 -12.63
N GLU A 87 5.02 -11.55 -11.65
CA GLU A 87 6.11 -12.07 -10.80
C GLU A 87 5.63 -12.60 -9.44
N LYS A 88 6.01 -13.83 -9.11
CA LYS A 88 5.24 -14.63 -8.14
C LYS A 88 5.80 -14.73 -6.72
N ASN A 89 6.87 -13.98 -6.39
CA ASN A 89 7.62 -14.21 -5.14
C ASN A 89 7.95 -12.90 -4.40
N PHE A 90 6.95 -12.07 -4.14
CA PHE A 90 7.11 -10.93 -3.22
C PHE A 90 6.76 -11.37 -1.80
N LYS A 91 7.43 -10.78 -0.81
CA LYS A 91 7.21 -11.03 0.61
C LYS A 91 6.49 -9.87 1.33
N GLY A 92 6.41 -8.69 0.72
CA GLY A 92 5.72 -7.56 1.33
C GLY A 92 5.58 -6.34 0.44
N ILE A 93 5.15 -5.24 1.05
CA ILE A 93 5.07 -3.91 0.45
C ILE A 93 5.97 -2.94 1.22
N ARG A 94 6.77 -2.17 0.48
CA ARG A 94 7.44 -0.98 0.99
C ARG A 94 6.76 0.26 0.48
N ILE A 95 6.58 1.24 1.35
CA ILE A 95 6.07 2.56 0.98
C ILE A 95 6.93 3.66 1.58
N LYS A 96 7.00 4.79 0.88
CA LYS A 96 7.50 6.04 1.43
C LYS A 96 6.34 7.02 1.57
N ALA A 97 5.95 7.32 2.80
CA ALA A 97 4.74 8.06 3.09
C ALA A 97 4.96 9.18 4.10
N ARG A 98 4.06 10.15 4.11
CA ARG A 98 3.88 11.16 5.16
C ARG A 98 2.41 11.53 5.23
N GLY A 99 1.99 12.27 6.24
CA GLY A 99 0.62 12.75 6.31
C GLY A 99 0.25 13.40 7.62
N LEU A 100 -1.04 13.61 7.82
CA LEU A 100 -1.59 13.90 9.13
C LEU A 100 -1.26 12.72 10.07
N PRO A 101 -0.62 12.94 11.23
CA PRO A 101 -0.24 11.85 12.13
C PRO A 101 -1.43 10.98 12.54
N SER A 102 -1.45 9.74 12.02
CA SER A 102 -2.53 8.78 12.23
C SER A 102 -2.10 7.39 11.77
N GLU A 103 -2.86 6.39 12.20
CA GLU A 103 -2.87 5.08 11.56
C GLU A 103 -3.54 5.19 10.18
N TYR A 104 -2.95 4.50 9.21
CA TYR A 104 -3.44 4.27 7.86
C TYR A 104 -3.25 2.79 7.51
N PHE A 105 -3.88 2.35 6.43
CA PHE A 105 -3.92 0.93 6.08
C PHE A 105 -3.63 0.70 4.61
N ILE A 106 -3.01 -0.44 4.32
CA ILE A 106 -2.91 -1.03 3.00
C ILE A 106 -3.94 -2.15 2.94
N HIS A 107 -4.92 -2.04 2.04
CA HIS A 107 -5.87 -3.11 1.78
C HIS A 107 -5.46 -3.89 0.54
N ILE A 108 -5.28 -5.20 0.68
CA ILE A 108 -5.03 -6.12 -0.42
C ILE A 108 -6.29 -6.95 -0.69
N ARG A 109 -6.64 -7.10 -1.96
CA ARG A 109 -7.59 -8.13 -2.40
C ARG A 109 -6.90 -9.13 -3.29
N THR A 110 -7.30 -10.40 -3.15
CA THR A 110 -6.82 -11.48 -4.00
C THR A 110 -7.90 -11.96 -4.96
N SER A 111 -7.50 -12.74 -5.97
CA SER A 111 -8.39 -13.41 -6.91
C SER A 111 -9.43 -14.32 -6.24
N PHE A 112 -9.13 -14.83 -5.03
CA PHE A 112 -10.01 -15.69 -4.25
C PHE A 112 -11.03 -14.96 -3.37
N LEU A 113 -10.92 -13.63 -3.23
CA LEU A 113 -11.86 -12.81 -2.45
C LEU A 113 -13.03 -12.34 -3.35
N LEU A 114 -14.10 -13.14 -3.36
CA LEU A 114 -15.27 -12.91 -4.21
C LEU A 114 -16.16 -11.75 -3.74
N LEU A 115 -16.20 -11.47 -2.44
CA LEU A 115 -17.12 -10.48 -1.87
C LEU A 115 -16.47 -9.08 -1.81
N PRO A 116 -17.21 -7.99 -2.08
CA PRO A 116 -16.64 -6.65 -2.17
C PRO A 116 -16.11 -6.08 -0.84
N TRP A 117 -16.50 -6.66 0.31
CA TRP A 117 -16.02 -6.27 1.65
C TRP A 117 -14.82 -7.09 2.16
N GLN A 118 -14.38 -8.11 1.43
CA GLN A 118 -13.22 -8.91 1.82
C GLN A 118 -11.91 -8.24 1.42
N TYR A 119 -10.97 -8.19 2.34
CA TYR A 119 -9.62 -7.68 2.14
C TYR A 119 -8.69 -8.21 3.22
N TYR A 120 -7.39 -8.14 2.96
CA TYR A 120 -6.33 -8.24 3.96
C TYR A 120 -5.86 -6.83 4.30
N SER A 121 -5.60 -6.53 5.57
CA SER A 121 -5.23 -5.19 6.04
C SER A 121 -3.86 -5.18 6.69
N GLY A 122 -2.96 -4.35 6.13
CA GLY A 122 -1.65 -4.06 6.69
C GLY A 122 -1.63 -2.65 7.26
N LYS A 123 -1.36 -2.52 8.57
CA LYS A 123 -1.38 -1.23 9.26
C LYS A 123 -0.03 -0.54 9.22
N PHE A 124 -0.01 0.78 9.06
CA PHE A 124 1.18 1.62 9.24
C PHE A 124 0.79 2.97 9.85
N VAL A 125 1.75 3.65 10.47
CA VAL A 125 1.56 4.96 11.11
C VAL A 125 2.46 5.96 10.41
N VAL A 126 1.91 7.09 9.99
CA VAL A 126 2.68 8.16 9.35
C VAL A 126 2.85 9.36 10.29
N SER A 127 3.88 10.15 10.03
CA SER A 127 4.08 11.48 10.60
C SER A 127 4.08 12.55 9.51
N GLU A 128 4.31 13.82 9.87
CA GLU A 128 4.37 14.92 8.92
C GLU A 128 5.64 14.90 8.03
N VAL A 129 6.60 14.03 8.33
CA VAL A 129 7.85 13.86 7.57
C VAL A 129 7.82 12.58 6.73
N TRP A 130 8.61 12.56 5.65
CA TRP A 130 8.72 11.39 4.79
C TRP A 130 9.43 10.24 5.49
N GLU A 131 8.71 9.15 5.70
CA GLU A 131 9.19 7.94 6.36
C GLU A 131 9.01 6.72 5.45
N ASP A 132 9.92 5.76 5.58
CA ASP A 132 9.87 4.49 4.88
C ASP A 132 9.20 3.45 5.79
N HIS A 133 8.18 2.76 5.28
CA HIS A 133 7.45 1.71 5.98
C HIS A 133 7.57 0.40 5.19
N GLU A 134 7.86 -0.69 5.89
CA GLU A 134 7.90 -2.04 5.35
C GLU A 134 6.84 -2.88 6.07
N ILE A 135 5.93 -3.51 5.31
CA ILE A 135 4.88 -4.37 5.83
C ILE A 135 4.99 -5.72 5.11
N LEU A 136 5.27 -6.79 5.86
CA LEU A 136 5.34 -8.15 5.33
C LEU A 136 3.94 -8.71 5.13
N PHE A 137 3.73 -9.56 4.12
CA PHE A 137 2.41 -10.17 3.88
C PHE A 137 1.93 -11.06 5.03
N GLU A 138 2.86 -11.61 5.83
CA GLU A 138 2.53 -12.35 7.04
C GLU A 138 1.95 -11.48 8.16
N ASP A 139 2.21 -10.16 8.14
CA ASP A 139 1.68 -9.20 9.12
C ASP A 139 0.29 -8.67 8.73
N PHE A 140 -0.25 -9.07 7.58
CA PHE A 140 -1.58 -8.64 7.14
C PHE A 140 -2.68 -9.43 7.85
N GLU A 141 -3.65 -8.71 8.40
CA GLU A 141 -4.80 -9.31 9.07
C GLU A 141 -5.98 -9.49 8.12
N LYS A 142 -6.72 -10.58 8.31
CA LYS A 142 -7.94 -10.85 7.54
C LYS A 142 -9.13 -10.02 8.03
N SER A 143 -9.89 -9.41 7.12
CA SER A 143 -11.09 -8.65 7.49
C SER A 143 -12.28 -9.51 7.92
N ASN A 144 -12.34 -10.77 7.49
CA ASN A 144 -13.45 -11.68 7.81
C ASN A 144 -12.95 -13.04 8.31
N PHE A 145 -13.64 -13.65 9.28
CA PHE A 145 -13.16 -14.92 9.88
C PHE A 145 -13.09 -16.10 8.90
N TYR A 146 -13.97 -16.12 7.89
CA TYR A 146 -14.11 -17.21 6.92
C TYR A 146 -13.13 -17.12 5.74
N GLN A 147 -12.35 -16.05 5.61
CA GLN A 147 -11.30 -15.98 4.60
C GLN A 147 -10.02 -16.66 5.10
N PRO A 148 -9.17 -17.17 4.19
CA PRO A 148 -7.84 -17.68 4.56
C PRO A 148 -7.04 -16.65 5.34
N SER A 149 -6.15 -17.10 6.23
CA SER A 149 -5.29 -16.18 6.99
C SER A 149 -4.04 -15.76 6.22
N LEU A 150 -3.65 -16.51 5.19
CA LEU A 150 -2.49 -16.26 4.35
C LEU A 150 -2.91 -16.18 2.89
N PHE A 151 -2.15 -15.43 2.11
CA PHE A 151 -2.30 -15.33 0.65
C PHE A 151 -0.94 -15.38 -0.04
N SER A 152 -0.92 -15.76 -1.32
CA SER A 152 0.27 -15.65 -2.16
C SER A 152 0.34 -14.28 -2.81
N SER A 153 1.55 -13.75 -3.01
CA SER A 153 1.74 -12.51 -3.77
C SER A 153 1.24 -12.62 -5.22
N SER A 154 1.27 -13.84 -5.79
CA SER A 154 0.73 -14.13 -7.12
C SER A 154 -0.79 -13.97 -7.24
N ASP A 155 -1.49 -13.96 -6.10
CA ASP A 155 -2.96 -13.89 -6.10
C ASP A 155 -3.45 -12.45 -5.94
N ILE A 156 -2.55 -11.48 -5.68
CA ILE A 156 -2.89 -10.08 -5.48
C ILE A 156 -3.53 -9.54 -6.75
N LYS A 157 -4.77 -9.03 -6.60
CA LYS A 157 -5.57 -8.44 -7.67
C LYS A 157 -5.63 -6.93 -7.55
N SER A 158 -5.66 -6.41 -6.33
CA SER A 158 -5.72 -4.97 -6.08
C SER A 158 -5.02 -4.61 -4.78
N ILE A 159 -4.38 -3.44 -4.76
CA ILE A 159 -3.83 -2.81 -3.56
C ILE A 159 -4.48 -1.45 -3.43
N GLY A 160 -4.86 -1.08 -2.20
CA GLY A 160 -5.35 0.25 -1.89
C GLY A 160 -4.73 0.83 -0.63
N PHE A 161 -4.59 2.15 -0.62
CA PHE A 161 -4.20 2.93 0.55
C PHE A 161 -5.44 3.56 1.15
N VAL A 162 -5.61 3.40 2.46
CA VAL A 162 -6.91 3.56 3.12
C VAL A 162 -6.78 4.35 4.41
N ALA A 163 -7.67 5.31 4.57
CA ALA A 163 -8.00 5.95 5.84
C ALA A 163 -9.28 5.27 6.37
N PHE A 164 -9.20 4.61 7.53
CA PHE A 164 -10.26 3.72 8.01
C PHE A 164 -10.49 3.80 9.52
N GLY A 165 -11.73 3.56 9.94
CA GLY A 165 -12.07 3.11 11.30
C GLY A 165 -12.27 4.19 12.35
N LYS A 166 -12.18 5.48 11.99
CA LYS A 166 -12.42 6.60 12.92
C LYS A 166 -12.81 7.89 12.19
N ASN A 167 -13.39 8.84 12.93
CA ASN A 167 -13.67 10.19 12.44
C ASN A 167 -12.39 11.02 12.41
N PHE A 168 -12.00 11.50 11.22
CA PHE A 168 -10.87 12.42 11.04
C PHE A 168 -10.80 12.96 9.60
N GLU A 169 -9.94 13.94 9.38
CA GLU A 169 -9.67 14.53 8.07
C GLU A 169 -8.31 14.03 7.54
N PRO A 170 -8.24 12.82 6.92
CA PRO A 170 -6.97 12.30 6.45
C PRO A 170 -6.31 13.22 5.42
N GLN A 171 -4.99 13.31 5.52
CA GLN A 171 -4.11 13.72 4.42
C GLN A 171 -2.94 12.73 4.39
N LEU A 172 -2.95 11.80 3.44
CA LEU A 172 -1.90 10.78 3.27
C LEU A 172 -1.19 11.03 1.94
N ASP A 173 0.11 11.26 1.99
CA ASP A 173 0.97 11.42 0.84
C ASP A 173 1.84 10.17 0.66
N ILE A 174 1.95 9.66 -0.56
CA ILE A 174 2.73 8.46 -0.90
C ILE A 174 3.64 8.80 -2.06
N LEU A 175 4.94 8.83 -1.77
CA LEU A 175 6.01 9.16 -2.71
C LEU A 175 6.47 7.93 -3.49
N LYS A 176 6.47 6.77 -2.84
CA LYS A 176 6.89 5.49 -3.42
C LYS A 176 6.05 4.37 -2.84
N ALA A 177 5.78 3.35 -3.65
CA ALA A 177 5.22 2.09 -3.20
C ALA A 177 5.74 0.97 -4.09
N GLU A 178 6.26 -0.11 -3.51
CA GLU A 178 6.81 -1.25 -4.25
C GLU A 178 6.48 -2.58 -3.56
N LEU A 179 6.24 -3.63 -4.35
CA LEU A 179 6.34 -5.01 -3.87
C LEU A 179 7.81 -5.42 -3.88
N PHE A 180 8.24 -6.23 -2.91
CA PHE A 180 9.63 -6.69 -2.77
C PHE A 180 9.72 -8.08 -2.16
#